data_AF-A0A9W7FPE6-F1
#
_entry.id   AF-A0A9W7FPE6-F1
#
_cell.length_a   1.000
_cell.length_b   1.000
_cell.length_c   1.000
_cell.angle_alpha   90.00
_cell.angle_beta   90.00
_cell.angle_gamma   90.00
#
_symmetry.space_group_name_H-M   'P 1'
#
loop_
_entity.id
_entity.type
_entity.pdbx_description
1 polymer ?
#
loop_
_entity_poly.entity_id
_entity_poly.type
_entity_poly.pdbx_seq_one_letter_code
_entity_poly.pdbx_strand_id
1 'polypeptide(L)'
;MWSSLLASASSTTQIGIDLPSNFGAGEESDEDHSKFSDFIKSRDIPIAVASSPQETAVEGGEEGKKGKKRLSKRERKDEKKKTKKKKIAAVASIVKSVKEEEEEEKEKEEVVVDDVKEKKKKKKEKKEKKEKKSKKEKKETTSNPTTPPLPTFPYPTDSSDHCETPLIAYTHISPLLSHLSKTSPNLKIYDPYYCDGSVVNKLGNLGYYNVHNLKEDCYDIWSNNREPEHDLILTNPPYSEDHVEKLITWLVGNKMKGKPWMLLLPVFFHKHGYYKELTKHIKPFYLVPKKRYVYLPPENFRSKTKSDTHKKSSPFTSMWYIWGGDSNRNEELIKVWNRLGTEGVEIARSRSGLRDLRRKGK
;
A
#
# COMPACT_ATOMS: atom_id res chain seq x y z
N MET A 1 -22.46 25.92 -63.18
CA MET A 1 -22.96 24.99 -64.21
C MET A 1 -22.09 23.74 -64.10
N TRP A 2 -22.47 22.72 -63.36
CA TRP A 2 -23.50 21.75 -63.72
C TRP A 2 -24.28 21.23 -62.51
N SER A 3 -25.52 20.87 -62.80
CA SER A 3 -26.55 20.35 -61.90
C SER A 3 -26.48 18.82 -61.75
N SER A 4 -26.95 18.36 -60.60
CA SER A 4 -27.75 17.15 -60.32
C SER A 4 -27.41 15.80 -60.95
N LEU A 5 -27.24 14.77 -60.09
CA LEU A 5 -28.16 13.62 -60.07
C LEU A 5 -28.00 12.76 -58.79
N LEU A 6 -29.14 12.56 -58.14
CA LEU A 6 -29.43 11.57 -57.10
C LEU A 6 -29.56 10.17 -57.71
N ALA A 7 -29.12 9.13 -57.00
CA ALA A 7 -29.82 7.84 -56.96
C ALA A 7 -29.42 7.02 -55.73
N SER A 8 -30.44 6.48 -55.08
CA SER A 8 -30.48 5.64 -53.90
C SER A 8 -30.10 4.18 -54.21
N ALA A 9 -29.48 3.49 -53.25
CA ALA A 9 -29.70 2.05 -53.03
C ALA A 9 -29.24 1.64 -51.61
N SER A 10 -30.22 1.34 -50.76
CA SER A 10 -30.05 0.64 -49.48
C SER A 10 -29.86 -0.86 -49.75
N SER A 11 -28.87 -1.48 -49.11
CA SER A 11 -28.77 -2.95 -49.01
C SER A 11 -28.50 -3.33 -47.56
N THR A 12 -29.56 -3.75 -46.87
CA THR A 12 -29.54 -4.36 -45.55
C THR A 12 -29.16 -5.83 -45.69
N THR A 13 -27.97 -6.20 -45.24
CA THR A 13 -27.55 -7.61 -45.15
C THR A 13 -28.02 -8.18 -43.81
N GLN A 14 -29.07 -9.00 -43.87
CA GLN A 14 -29.57 -9.83 -42.78
C GLN A 14 -28.65 -11.06 -42.63
N ILE A 15 -28.00 -11.20 -41.48
CA ILE A 15 -27.25 -12.41 -41.11
C ILE A 15 -28.19 -13.30 -40.31
N GLY A 16 -28.62 -14.40 -40.92
CA GLY A 16 -29.37 -15.47 -40.27
C GLY A 16 -28.43 -16.32 -39.41
N ILE A 17 -28.82 -16.54 -38.15
CA ILE A 17 -28.20 -17.52 -37.26
C ILE A 17 -29.33 -18.49 -36.87
N ASP A 18 -29.24 -19.70 -37.40
CA ASP A 18 -30.11 -20.82 -37.08
C ASP A 18 -29.86 -21.28 -35.63
N LEU A 19 -30.93 -21.31 -34.83
CA LEU A 19 -30.96 -21.96 -33.53
C LEU A 19 -31.72 -23.29 -33.67
N PRO A 20 -31.15 -24.44 -33.26
CA PRO A 20 -31.90 -25.67 -33.22
C PRO A 20 -32.84 -25.70 -32.01
N SER A 21 -34.13 -25.74 -32.31
CA SER A 21 -35.20 -26.17 -31.42
C SER A 21 -35.07 -27.67 -31.14
N ASN A 22 -34.95 -28.08 -29.88
CA ASN A 22 -35.39 -29.41 -29.50
C ASN A 22 -36.09 -29.38 -28.13
N PHE A 23 -37.32 -29.88 -28.17
CA PHE A 23 -38.24 -30.08 -27.06
C PHE A 23 -37.74 -31.19 -26.14
N GLY A 24 -37.92 -30.99 -24.84
CA GLY A 24 -37.80 -32.02 -23.81
C GLY A 24 -38.49 -31.54 -22.55
N ALA A 25 -39.81 -31.75 -22.48
CA ALA A 25 -40.57 -31.64 -21.24
C ALA A 25 -40.13 -32.78 -20.31
N GLY A 26 -39.64 -32.42 -19.13
CA GLY A 26 -39.23 -33.34 -18.07
C GLY A 26 -39.67 -32.77 -16.73
N GLU A 27 -40.31 -33.62 -15.97
CA GLU A 27 -41.15 -33.38 -14.80
C GLU A 27 -40.46 -32.68 -13.62
N GLU A 28 -41.29 -31.95 -12.86
CA GLU A 28 -41.04 -31.46 -11.52
C GLU A 28 -40.67 -32.62 -10.57
N SER A 29 -39.54 -32.48 -9.88
CA SER A 29 -39.33 -33.12 -8.59
C SER A 29 -38.76 -32.09 -7.62
N ASP A 30 -39.64 -31.60 -6.75
CA ASP A 30 -39.33 -30.86 -5.53
C ASP A 30 -38.51 -31.75 -4.58
N GLU A 31 -37.21 -31.52 -4.47
CA GLU A 31 -36.39 -32.03 -3.36
C GLU A 31 -35.52 -30.93 -2.75
N ASP A 32 -35.99 -30.46 -1.59
CA ASP A 32 -35.23 -30.34 -0.34
C ASP A 32 -34.15 -29.23 -0.21
N HIS A 33 -34.59 -27.97 -0.19
CA HIS A 33 -33.80 -26.82 0.29
C HIS A 33 -33.93 -26.55 1.82
N SER A 34 -33.99 -27.61 2.65
CA SER A 34 -34.24 -27.52 4.10
C SER A 34 -33.06 -27.89 5.01
N LYS A 35 -31.78 -27.68 4.63
CA LYS A 35 -30.63 -28.04 5.51
C LYS A 35 -29.46 -27.05 5.58
N PHE A 36 -29.67 -25.76 5.31
CA PHE A 36 -28.60 -24.75 5.51
C PHE A 36 -28.93 -23.64 6.53
N SER A 37 -30.13 -23.65 7.13
CA SER A 37 -30.56 -22.66 8.14
C SER A 37 -30.32 -23.08 9.60
N ASP A 38 -29.94 -24.32 9.86
CA ASP A 38 -29.87 -24.87 11.23
C ASP A 38 -28.48 -24.86 11.86
N PHE A 39 -27.45 -24.39 11.14
CA PHE A 39 -26.08 -24.33 11.66
C PHE A 39 -25.72 -22.98 12.33
N ILE A 40 -26.60 -21.97 12.29
CA ILE A 40 -26.36 -20.62 12.86
C ILE A 40 -27.10 -20.41 14.20
N LYS A 41 -27.75 -21.42 14.79
CA LYS A 41 -28.60 -21.27 15.99
C LYS A 41 -28.09 -21.86 17.31
N SER A 42 -26.83 -22.27 17.45
CA SER A 42 -26.36 -22.93 18.70
C SER A 42 -25.08 -22.36 19.34
N ARG A 43 -24.93 -21.03 19.36
CA ARG A 43 -23.97 -20.39 20.26
C ARG A 43 -24.67 -19.35 21.15
N ASP A 44 -25.26 -19.86 22.22
CA ASP A 44 -25.54 -19.09 23.43
C ASP A 44 -24.21 -18.61 24.02
N ILE A 45 -23.85 -17.36 23.71
CA ILE A 45 -22.80 -16.63 24.42
C ILE A 45 -23.52 -15.79 25.48
N PRO A 46 -23.25 -16.00 26.78
CA PRO A 46 -23.88 -15.19 27.81
C PRO A 46 -23.42 -13.73 27.68
N ILE A 47 -24.36 -12.86 27.36
CA ILE A 47 -24.19 -11.41 27.43
C ILE A 47 -24.14 -11.04 28.91
N ALA A 48 -22.94 -10.79 29.43
CA ALA A 48 -22.77 -10.16 30.72
C ALA A 48 -23.30 -8.71 30.62
N VAL A 49 -24.47 -8.50 31.23
CA VAL A 49 -25.04 -7.17 31.47
C VAL A 49 -24.12 -6.44 32.44
N ALA A 50 -23.36 -5.48 31.94
CA ALA A 50 -22.59 -4.57 32.77
C ALA A 50 -23.57 -3.61 33.47
N SER A 51 -23.75 -3.82 34.76
CA SER A 51 -24.47 -2.94 35.68
C SER A 51 -23.77 -1.59 35.80
N SER A 52 -24.58 -0.52 35.75
CA SER A 52 -24.17 0.85 36.06
C SER A 52 -23.48 0.93 37.43
N PRO A 53 -22.40 1.73 37.57
CA PRO A 53 -21.88 2.08 38.88
C PRO A 53 -22.88 3.01 39.58
N GLN A 54 -23.36 2.58 40.74
CA GLN A 54 -24.07 3.43 41.69
C GLN A 54 -23.09 4.45 42.28
N GLU A 55 -23.51 5.71 42.31
CA GLU A 55 -22.87 6.79 43.05
C GLU A 55 -22.94 6.49 44.55
N THR A 56 -21.77 6.27 45.17
CA THR A 56 -21.64 6.32 46.62
C THR A 56 -21.22 7.73 47.02
N ALA A 57 -22.14 8.40 47.71
CA ALA A 57 -21.86 9.62 48.46
C ALA A 57 -20.86 9.31 49.59
N VAL A 58 -19.74 10.04 49.63
CA VAL A 58 -18.84 10.09 50.79
C VAL A 58 -18.87 11.52 51.31
N GLU A 59 -19.40 11.65 52.52
CA GLU A 59 -19.39 12.84 53.34
C GLU A 59 -17.98 13.12 53.92
N GLY A 60 -17.71 14.41 54.14
CA GLY A 60 -16.93 14.88 55.29
C GLY A 60 -15.41 15.00 55.13
N GLY A 61 -14.91 16.22 54.92
CA GLY A 61 -13.50 16.58 55.09
C GLY A 61 -13.27 18.09 55.06
N GLU A 62 -12.79 18.63 56.18
CA GLU A 62 -12.86 20.01 56.65
C GLU A 62 -12.16 21.11 55.82
N GLU A 63 -12.73 22.32 55.95
CA GLU A 63 -12.26 23.60 55.42
C GLU A 63 -10.88 24.04 55.96
N GLY A 64 -9.90 24.15 55.06
CA GLY A 64 -8.66 24.91 55.27
C GLY A 64 -8.66 26.23 54.51
N LYS A 65 -9.28 27.30 55.05
CA LYS A 65 -9.24 28.66 54.49
C LYS A 65 -7.84 29.29 54.65
N LYS A 66 -6.94 29.06 53.69
CA LYS A 66 -5.70 29.86 53.53
C LYS A 66 -5.94 31.08 52.64
N GLY A 67 -5.85 32.27 53.25
CA GLY A 67 -6.06 33.56 52.61
C GLY A 67 -5.15 33.81 51.41
N LYS A 68 -5.75 34.01 50.23
CA LYS A 68 -5.07 34.52 49.04
C LYS A 68 -4.76 36.00 49.23
N LYS A 69 -3.52 36.30 49.63
CA LYS A 69 -2.96 37.66 49.66
C LYS A 69 -3.00 38.22 48.22
N ARG A 70 -3.80 39.26 48.00
CA ARG A 70 -3.90 39.95 46.70
C ARG A 70 -2.55 40.63 46.41
N LEU A 71 -1.73 40.01 45.56
CA LEU A 71 -0.51 40.63 45.00
C LEU A 71 -0.85 41.96 44.33
N SER A 72 -0.05 42.97 44.65
CA SER A 72 -0.22 44.33 44.15
C SER A 72 -0.09 44.37 42.61
N LYS A 73 -0.71 45.38 41.97
CA LYS A 73 -0.62 45.57 40.51
C LYS A 73 0.84 45.70 40.02
N ARG A 74 1.78 46.07 40.89
CA ARG A 74 3.21 46.20 40.59
C ARG A 74 3.90 44.83 40.51
N GLU A 75 3.66 43.95 41.46
CA GLU A 75 4.22 42.58 41.49
C GLU A 75 3.77 41.75 40.28
N ARG A 76 2.51 41.91 39.83
CA ARG A 76 2.00 41.24 38.62
C ARG A 76 2.69 41.70 37.33
N LYS A 77 3.20 42.95 37.27
CA LYS A 77 3.94 43.45 36.09
C LYS A 77 5.36 42.91 36.05
N ASP A 78 6.02 42.81 37.19
CA ASP A 78 7.40 42.31 37.29
C ASP A 78 7.45 40.78 37.04
N GLU A 79 6.46 40.03 37.51
CA GLU A 79 6.33 38.61 37.21
C GLU A 79 6.13 38.37 35.71
N LYS A 80 5.24 39.13 35.05
CA LYS A 80 5.04 39.04 33.58
C LYS A 80 6.31 39.39 32.79
N LYS A 81 7.09 40.39 33.23
CA LYS A 81 8.39 40.72 32.60
C LYS A 81 9.41 39.60 32.77
N LYS A 82 9.47 38.97 33.94
CA LYS A 82 10.36 37.84 34.22
C LYS A 82 10.00 36.60 33.38
N THR A 83 8.72 36.29 33.23
CA THR A 83 8.26 35.18 32.37
C THR A 83 8.55 35.45 30.89
N LYS A 84 8.37 36.70 30.41
CA LYS A 84 8.67 37.06 29.02
C LYS A 84 10.17 36.96 28.71
N LYS A 85 11.04 37.43 29.62
CA LYS A 85 12.50 37.32 29.48
C LYS A 85 12.96 35.85 29.46
N LYS A 86 12.37 34.98 30.30
CA LYS A 86 12.66 33.54 30.32
C LYS A 86 12.22 32.83 29.03
N LYS A 87 11.07 33.21 28.45
CA LYS A 87 10.62 32.67 27.16
C LYS A 87 11.54 33.08 26.00
N ILE A 88 11.98 34.34 25.95
CA ILE A 88 12.88 34.82 24.90
C ILE A 88 14.24 34.11 24.98
N ALA A 89 14.79 33.92 26.19
CA ALA A 89 16.04 33.18 26.38
C ALA A 89 15.92 31.71 25.94
N ALA A 90 14.79 31.06 26.22
CA ALA A 90 14.55 29.68 25.79
C ALA A 90 14.47 29.54 24.26
N VAL A 91 13.81 30.48 23.58
CA VAL A 91 13.74 30.49 22.10
C VAL A 91 15.12 30.74 21.48
N ALA A 92 15.90 31.68 22.02
CA ALA A 92 17.26 31.93 21.54
C ALA A 92 18.18 30.70 21.68
N SER A 93 18.03 29.94 22.76
CA SER A 93 18.77 28.69 22.96
C SER A 93 18.42 27.62 21.92
N ILE A 94 17.13 27.49 21.56
CA ILE A 94 16.68 26.53 20.55
C ILE A 94 17.16 26.93 19.15
N VAL A 95 17.10 28.22 18.81
CA VAL A 95 17.59 28.72 17.50
C VAL A 95 19.10 28.47 17.36
N LYS A 96 19.86 28.61 18.44
CA LYS A 96 21.30 28.32 18.42
C LYS A 96 21.60 26.84 18.18
N SER A 97 20.91 25.92 18.86
CA SER A 97 21.12 24.48 18.66
C SER A 97 20.71 24.00 17.26
N VAL A 98 19.65 24.56 16.68
CA VAL A 98 19.23 24.21 15.30
C VAL A 98 20.27 24.66 14.28
N LYS A 99 20.91 25.81 14.48
CA LYS A 99 21.93 26.32 13.55
C LYS A 99 23.23 25.51 13.60
N GLU A 100 23.62 25.03 14.78
CA GLU A 100 24.79 24.15 14.96
C GLU A 100 24.55 22.77 14.31
N GLU A 101 23.34 22.21 14.41
CA GLU A 101 22.98 20.94 13.73
C GLU A 101 22.99 21.06 12.19
N GLU A 102 22.56 22.20 11.64
CA GLU A 102 22.53 22.41 10.18
C GLU A 102 23.93 22.59 9.57
N GLU A 103 24.89 23.17 10.31
CA GLU A 103 26.29 23.27 9.87
C GLU A 103 26.99 21.91 9.93
N GLU A 104 26.75 21.09 10.97
CA GLU A 104 27.34 19.75 11.08
C GLU A 104 26.80 18.77 10.00
N GLU A 105 25.54 18.94 9.56
CA GLU A 105 24.96 18.12 8.49
C GLU A 105 25.52 18.49 7.11
N LYS A 106 25.80 19.78 6.84
CA LYS A 106 26.44 20.24 5.60
C LYS A 106 27.88 19.75 5.47
N GLU A 107 28.66 19.77 6.55
CA GLU A 107 30.06 19.31 6.53
C GLU A 107 30.15 17.79 6.29
N LYS A 108 29.17 17.01 6.78
CA LYS A 108 29.09 15.56 6.51
C LYS A 108 28.67 15.24 5.08
N GLU A 109 27.89 16.10 4.43
CA GLU A 109 27.45 15.87 3.06
C GLU A 109 28.58 16.11 2.05
N GLU A 110 29.45 17.09 2.30
CA GLU A 110 30.59 17.43 1.42
C GLU A 110 31.65 16.32 1.39
N VAL A 111 31.94 15.67 2.53
CA VAL A 111 32.91 14.56 2.62
C VAL A 111 32.46 13.30 1.87
N VAL A 112 31.15 13.09 1.67
CA VAL A 112 30.62 11.89 0.99
C VAL A 112 30.69 12.01 -0.54
N VAL A 113 30.76 13.23 -1.10
CA VAL A 113 30.75 13.44 -2.56
C VAL A 113 32.06 13.01 -3.23
N ASP A 114 33.19 13.15 -2.54
CA ASP A 114 34.51 12.84 -3.10
C ASP A 114 34.81 11.32 -3.12
N ASP A 115 34.35 10.58 -2.11
CA ASP A 115 34.56 9.13 -2.01
C ASP A 115 33.66 8.34 -3.02
N VAL A 116 32.53 8.93 -3.44
CA VAL A 116 31.64 8.37 -4.47
C VAL A 116 32.18 8.58 -5.88
N LYS A 117 32.89 9.68 -6.14
CA LYS A 117 33.51 9.95 -7.46
C LYS A 117 34.66 8.97 -7.76
N GLU A 118 35.46 8.60 -6.76
CA GLU A 118 36.58 7.67 -6.97
C GLU A 118 36.10 6.22 -7.20
N LYS A 119 35.04 5.78 -6.50
CA LYS A 119 34.44 4.44 -6.68
C LYS A 119 33.72 4.27 -8.02
N LYS A 120 33.15 5.33 -8.61
CA LYS A 120 32.54 5.28 -9.95
C LYS A 120 33.57 5.12 -11.07
N LYS A 121 34.79 5.66 -10.94
CA LYS A 121 35.84 5.55 -11.97
C LYS A 121 36.41 4.11 -12.07
N LYS A 122 36.67 3.46 -10.93
CA LYS A 122 37.14 2.05 -10.88
C LYS A 122 36.11 1.02 -11.36
N LYS A 123 34.80 1.33 -11.29
CA LYS A 123 33.73 0.44 -11.77
C LYS A 123 33.51 0.49 -13.29
N LYS A 124 33.87 1.62 -13.94
CA LYS A 124 33.72 1.79 -15.39
C LYS A 124 34.79 1.01 -16.18
N GLU A 125 36.04 1.02 -15.71
CA GLU A 125 37.14 0.25 -16.34
C GLU A 125 37.00 -1.27 -16.21
N LYS A 126 36.34 -1.76 -15.15
CA LYS A 126 36.09 -3.21 -14.96
C LYS A 126 34.93 -3.74 -15.82
N LYS A 127 34.05 -2.86 -16.31
CA LYS A 127 32.90 -3.24 -17.16
C LYS A 127 33.31 -3.41 -18.63
N GLU A 128 34.19 -2.55 -19.15
CA GLU A 128 34.67 -2.64 -20.54
C GLU A 128 35.58 -3.86 -20.81
N LYS A 129 36.32 -4.34 -19.81
CA LYS A 129 37.15 -5.56 -19.96
C LYS A 129 36.34 -6.86 -20.00
N LYS A 130 35.09 -6.87 -19.53
CA LYS A 130 34.25 -8.09 -19.48
C LYS A 130 33.40 -8.29 -20.73
N GLU A 131 33.22 -7.24 -21.54
CA GLU A 131 32.36 -7.26 -22.73
C GLU A 131 33.08 -7.75 -24.00
N LYS A 132 34.42 -7.79 -24.01
CA LYS A 132 35.21 -8.29 -25.15
C LYS A 132 35.52 -9.79 -25.13
N LYS A 133 35.15 -10.53 -24.08
CA LYS A 133 35.51 -11.97 -23.95
C LYS A 133 34.36 -12.96 -24.18
N SER A 134 33.15 -12.50 -24.53
CA SER A 134 31.97 -13.36 -24.68
C SER A 134 31.52 -13.62 -26.13
N LYS A 135 32.30 -13.22 -27.15
CA LYS A 135 31.87 -13.25 -28.56
C LYS A 135 32.43 -14.40 -29.42
N LYS A 136 33.01 -15.44 -28.85
CA LYS A 136 33.50 -16.59 -29.63
C LYS A 136 33.03 -17.89 -28.97
N GLU A 137 32.44 -18.76 -29.79
CA GLU A 137 31.86 -20.09 -29.47
C GLU A 137 30.38 -20.12 -29.06
N LYS A 138 29.49 -20.21 -30.06
CA LYS A 138 28.69 -21.43 -30.26
C LYS A 138 27.92 -21.36 -31.57
N LYS A 139 28.22 -22.31 -32.46
CA LYS A 139 27.48 -22.64 -33.68
C LYS A 139 27.04 -24.10 -33.56
N GLU A 140 25.77 -24.35 -33.89
CA GLU A 140 25.12 -25.66 -34.12
C GLU A 140 24.93 -26.53 -32.83
N THR A 141 23.80 -27.22 -32.57
CA THR A 141 22.77 -27.79 -33.45
C THR A 141 21.43 -27.98 -32.68
N THR A 142 20.33 -27.53 -33.30
CA THR A 142 18.98 -28.13 -33.40
C THR A 142 18.41 -29.05 -32.30
N SER A 143 17.45 -28.52 -31.54
CA SER A 143 16.01 -28.87 -31.58
C SER A 143 15.32 -28.04 -30.49
N ASN A 144 14.88 -26.83 -30.85
CA ASN A 144 14.34 -25.88 -29.88
C ASN A 144 13.00 -26.39 -29.33
N PRO A 145 12.87 -26.64 -28.02
CA PRO A 145 11.55 -26.72 -27.42
C PRO A 145 10.90 -25.36 -27.62
N THR A 146 9.79 -25.33 -28.36
CA THR A 146 8.98 -24.13 -28.64
C THR A 146 8.68 -23.46 -27.31
N THR A 147 9.44 -22.42 -26.98
CA THR A 147 9.23 -21.66 -25.76
C THR A 147 7.89 -20.94 -25.96
N PRO A 148 6.94 -21.09 -25.02
CA PRO A 148 5.65 -20.42 -25.14
C PRO A 148 5.87 -18.91 -25.34
N PRO A 149 5.05 -18.26 -26.16
CA PRO A 149 5.18 -16.82 -26.41
C PRO A 149 5.05 -16.07 -25.10
N LEU A 150 5.88 -15.02 -24.94
CA LEU A 150 5.80 -14.14 -23.78
C LEU A 150 4.43 -13.46 -23.74
N PRO A 151 3.88 -13.24 -22.54
CA PRO A 151 2.64 -12.50 -22.40
C PRO A 151 2.80 -11.07 -22.95
N THR A 152 1.83 -10.63 -23.73
CA THR A 152 1.76 -9.26 -24.24
C THR A 152 0.90 -8.39 -23.30
N PHE A 153 1.28 -7.11 -23.21
CA PHE A 153 0.59 -6.08 -22.44
C PHE A 153 0.19 -4.93 -23.36
N PRO A 154 -0.98 -4.29 -23.12
CA PRO A 154 -1.42 -3.14 -23.92
C PRO A 154 -0.68 -1.83 -23.55
N TYR A 155 0.31 -1.90 -22.65
CA TYR A 155 1.12 -0.80 -22.15
C TYR A 155 2.59 -1.24 -21.98
N PRO A 156 3.53 -0.28 -21.90
CA PRO A 156 4.94 -0.60 -21.64
C PRO A 156 5.14 -1.30 -20.29
N THR A 157 5.94 -2.37 -20.26
CA THR A 157 6.28 -3.08 -19.02
C THR A 157 7.76 -3.43 -18.96
N ASP A 158 8.31 -3.46 -17.73
CA ASP A 158 9.62 -4.04 -17.46
C ASP A 158 9.45 -5.49 -16.93
N SER A 159 10.08 -6.44 -17.61
CA SER A 159 10.10 -7.87 -17.23
C SER A 159 10.58 -8.15 -15.79
N SER A 160 11.35 -7.22 -15.21
CA SER A 160 11.86 -7.34 -13.85
C SER A 160 10.82 -7.00 -12.78
N ASP A 161 9.77 -6.24 -13.12
CA ASP A 161 8.70 -5.87 -12.17
C ASP A 161 7.59 -6.92 -12.07
N HIS A 162 7.49 -7.84 -13.03
CA HIS A 162 6.48 -8.90 -13.00
C HIS A 162 6.76 -9.91 -11.90
N CYS A 163 6.17 -9.67 -10.73
CA CYS A 163 6.36 -10.43 -9.51
C CYS A 163 5.05 -10.46 -8.74
N GLU A 164 4.53 -11.66 -8.52
CA GLU A 164 3.29 -11.84 -7.80
C GLU A 164 3.50 -11.69 -6.29
N THR A 165 2.58 -10.96 -5.65
CA THR A 165 2.55 -10.83 -4.19
C THR A 165 2.20 -12.18 -3.57
N PRO A 166 2.98 -12.71 -2.61
CA PRO A 166 2.70 -14.02 -2.04
C PRO A 166 1.47 -13.97 -1.12
N LEU A 167 0.73 -15.09 -1.01
CA LEU A 167 -0.49 -15.19 -0.19
C LEU A 167 -0.27 -14.71 1.26
N ILE A 168 0.88 -15.06 1.85
CA ILE A 168 1.24 -14.66 3.22
C ILE A 168 1.23 -13.14 3.43
N ALA A 169 1.56 -12.34 2.41
CA ALA A 169 1.53 -10.89 2.51
C ALA A 169 0.09 -10.37 2.68
N TYR A 170 -0.87 -10.98 1.99
CA TYR A 170 -2.30 -10.67 2.15
C TYR A 170 -2.85 -11.21 3.48
N THR A 171 -2.43 -12.39 3.92
CA THR A 171 -2.77 -12.92 5.26
C THR A 171 -2.38 -11.96 6.37
N HIS A 172 -1.19 -11.35 6.28
CA HIS A 172 -0.72 -10.36 7.25
C HIS A 172 -1.59 -9.11 7.38
N ILE A 173 -2.38 -8.73 6.38
CA ILE A 173 -3.30 -7.59 6.46
C ILE A 173 -4.76 -8.01 6.63
N SER A 174 -5.02 -9.32 6.66
CA SER A 174 -6.38 -9.87 6.77
C SER A 174 -7.16 -9.37 8.00
N PRO A 175 -6.56 -9.10 9.19
CA PRO A 175 -7.33 -8.53 10.30
C PRO A 175 -7.88 -7.13 9.99
N LEU A 176 -7.14 -6.34 9.21
CA LEU A 176 -7.55 -5.00 8.80
C LEU A 176 -8.61 -5.07 7.69
N LEU A 177 -8.41 -5.94 6.70
CA LEU A 177 -9.39 -6.17 5.63
C LEU A 177 -10.73 -6.69 6.19
N SER A 178 -10.69 -7.60 7.15
CA SER A 178 -11.88 -8.12 7.85
C SER A 178 -12.61 -7.00 8.59
N HIS A 179 -11.89 -6.11 9.26
CA HIS A 179 -12.48 -4.94 9.91
C HIS A 179 -13.13 -3.97 8.92
N LEU A 180 -12.45 -3.68 7.81
CA LEU A 180 -13.00 -2.83 6.74
C LEU A 180 -14.25 -3.46 6.07
N SER A 181 -14.33 -4.78 6.02
CA SER A 181 -15.48 -5.50 5.45
C SER A 181 -16.73 -5.46 6.35
N LYS A 182 -16.57 -5.16 7.64
CA LYS A 182 -17.73 -4.94 8.54
C LYS A 182 -18.46 -3.65 8.24
N THR A 183 -17.75 -2.65 7.74
CA THR A 183 -18.34 -1.36 7.35
C THR A 183 -18.77 -1.33 5.88
N SER A 184 -18.20 -2.18 5.04
CA SER A 184 -18.62 -2.41 3.65
C SER A 184 -18.83 -3.91 3.40
N PRO A 185 -20.06 -4.44 3.59
CA PRO A 185 -20.38 -5.79 3.16
C PRO A 185 -20.21 -5.85 1.64
N ASN A 186 -19.33 -6.71 1.15
CA ASN A 186 -18.81 -6.76 -0.24
C ASN A 186 -17.71 -5.75 -0.58
N LEU A 187 -16.79 -5.50 0.37
CA LEU A 187 -15.60 -4.66 0.22
C LEU A 187 -15.00 -4.72 -1.20
N LYS A 188 -15.14 -3.62 -1.95
CA LYS A 188 -14.60 -3.47 -3.31
C LYS A 188 -13.12 -3.11 -3.24
N ILE A 189 -12.25 -4.00 -3.71
CA ILE A 189 -10.80 -3.81 -3.72
C ILE A 189 -10.34 -3.49 -5.13
N TYR A 190 -9.57 -2.40 -5.28
CA TYR A 190 -8.93 -2.04 -6.55
C TYR A 190 -7.41 -2.23 -6.46
N ASP A 191 -6.87 -3.10 -7.32
CA ASP A 191 -5.43 -3.23 -7.58
C ASP A 191 -5.13 -2.74 -9.00
N PRO A 192 -4.63 -1.51 -9.18
CA PRO A 192 -4.38 -0.92 -10.49
C PRO A 192 -3.21 -1.55 -11.25
N TYR A 193 -2.30 -2.26 -10.58
CA TYR A 193 -1.10 -2.80 -11.22
C TYR A 193 -1.28 -4.28 -11.52
N TYR A 194 -1.49 -4.59 -12.79
CA TYR A 194 -1.70 -5.96 -13.25
C TYR A 194 -0.38 -6.66 -13.62
N CYS A 195 -0.16 -7.83 -13.03
CA CYS A 195 0.92 -8.75 -13.38
C CYS A 195 0.36 -9.98 -14.11
N ASP A 196 -0.11 -11.02 -13.40
CA ASP A 196 -0.84 -12.16 -13.99
C ASP A 196 -2.31 -12.29 -13.53
N GLY A 197 -2.75 -11.45 -12.60
CA GLY A 197 -4.10 -11.49 -12.03
C GLY A 197 -4.27 -12.37 -10.79
N SER A 198 -3.22 -13.03 -10.29
CA SER A 198 -3.33 -13.99 -9.18
C SER A 198 -3.75 -13.35 -7.84
N VAL A 199 -3.66 -12.02 -7.71
CA VAL A 199 -4.21 -11.28 -6.57
C VAL A 199 -5.69 -11.60 -6.35
N VAL A 200 -6.47 -11.73 -7.43
CA VAL A 200 -7.91 -12.05 -7.38
C VAL A 200 -8.12 -13.39 -6.67
N ASN A 201 -7.40 -14.43 -7.10
CA ASN A 201 -7.50 -15.77 -6.50
C ASN A 201 -7.00 -15.80 -5.06
N LYS A 202 -5.89 -15.11 -4.75
CA LYS A 202 -5.31 -15.07 -3.40
C LYS A 202 -6.22 -14.37 -2.40
N LEU A 203 -6.83 -13.25 -2.80
CA LEU A 203 -7.81 -12.54 -1.97
C LEU A 203 -9.13 -13.29 -1.88
N GLY A 204 -9.58 -13.94 -2.96
CA GLY A 204 -10.73 -14.84 -2.95
C GLY A 204 -10.56 -16.00 -1.95
N ASN A 205 -9.36 -16.59 -1.86
CA ASN A 205 -9.03 -17.61 -0.86
C ASN A 205 -9.09 -17.10 0.59
N LEU A 206 -9.05 -15.78 0.79
CA LEU A 206 -9.22 -15.14 2.10
C LEU A 206 -10.65 -14.59 2.32
N GLY A 207 -11.58 -14.85 1.39
CA GLY A 207 -12.98 -14.44 1.45
C GLY A 207 -13.29 -13.08 0.80
N TYR A 208 -12.35 -12.49 0.06
CA TYR A 208 -12.55 -11.21 -0.63
C TYR A 208 -12.70 -11.42 -2.14
N TYR A 209 -13.94 -11.51 -2.62
CA TYR A 209 -14.23 -11.85 -4.02
C TYR A 209 -14.38 -10.64 -4.94
N ASN A 210 -14.57 -9.44 -4.38
CA ASN A 210 -14.83 -8.23 -5.14
C ASN A 210 -13.53 -7.47 -5.42
N VAL A 211 -12.68 -8.05 -6.27
CA VAL A 211 -11.34 -7.54 -6.59
C VAL A 211 -11.25 -7.16 -8.06
N HIS A 212 -11.00 -5.88 -8.34
CA HIS A 212 -10.71 -5.40 -9.68
C HIS A 212 -9.20 -5.37 -9.93
N ASN A 213 -8.72 -6.32 -10.75
CA ASN A 213 -7.35 -6.35 -11.26
C ASN A 213 -7.38 -6.83 -12.72
N LEU A 214 -7.46 -5.87 -13.65
CA LEU A 214 -7.55 -6.13 -15.09
C LEU A 214 -6.27 -5.69 -15.79
N LYS A 215 -5.97 -6.32 -16.92
CA LYS A 215 -4.80 -6.02 -17.76
C LYS A 215 -5.01 -4.72 -18.55
N GLU A 216 -5.04 -3.60 -17.83
CA GLU A 216 -5.32 -2.27 -18.37
C GLU A 216 -4.24 -1.27 -17.93
N ASP A 217 -4.03 -0.21 -18.71
CA ASP A 217 -3.13 0.87 -18.32
C ASP A 217 -3.81 1.75 -17.26
N CYS A 218 -3.40 1.61 -16.00
CA CYS A 218 -3.97 2.39 -14.91
C CYS A 218 -3.77 3.91 -15.06
N TYR A 219 -2.72 4.37 -15.74
CA TYR A 219 -2.49 5.81 -15.94
C TYR A 219 -3.49 6.39 -16.95
N ASP A 220 -3.78 5.65 -18.01
CA ASP A 220 -4.85 6.01 -18.94
C ASP A 220 -6.21 6.01 -18.24
N ILE A 221 -6.49 4.99 -17.42
CA ILE A 221 -7.73 4.92 -16.62
C ILE A 221 -7.87 6.13 -15.70
N TRP A 222 -6.83 6.47 -14.94
CA TRP A 222 -6.87 7.58 -13.98
C TRP A 222 -7.03 8.94 -14.68
N SER A 223 -6.33 9.16 -15.80
CA SER A 223 -6.41 10.42 -16.55
C SER A 223 -7.77 10.65 -17.20
N ASN A 224 -8.45 9.57 -17.60
CA ASN A 224 -9.79 9.60 -18.18
C ASN A 224 -10.92 9.45 -17.14
N ASN A 225 -10.59 9.39 -15.85
CA ASN A 225 -11.54 9.19 -14.76
C ASN A 225 -12.41 7.93 -14.90
N ARG A 226 -11.83 6.83 -15.40
CA ARG A 226 -12.51 5.56 -15.66
C ARG A 226 -12.22 4.48 -14.61
N GLU A 227 -11.63 4.83 -13.47
CA GLU A 227 -11.32 3.82 -12.46
C GLU A 227 -12.61 3.20 -11.90
N PRO A 228 -12.58 1.89 -11.56
CA PRO A 228 -13.75 1.22 -11.02
C PRO A 228 -14.16 1.82 -9.68
N GLU A 229 -15.44 1.71 -9.35
CA GLU A 229 -15.90 2.03 -8.00
C GLU A 229 -15.23 1.08 -6.98
N HIS A 230 -14.62 1.65 -5.94
CA HIS A 230 -13.91 0.87 -4.94
C HIS A 230 -13.93 1.51 -3.54
N ASP A 231 -13.77 0.65 -2.53
CA ASP A 231 -13.70 1.02 -1.13
C ASP A 231 -12.26 1.12 -0.64
N LEU A 232 -11.35 0.32 -1.21
CA LEU A 232 -9.97 0.18 -0.79
C LEU A 232 -9.05 0.05 -2.02
N ILE A 233 -7.94 0.79 -1.99
CA ILE A 233 -6.83 0.55 -2.91
C ILE A 233 -5.85 -0.41 -2.23
N LEU A 234 -5.59 -1.55 -2.84
CA LEU A 234 -4.66 -2.55 -2.34
C LEU A 234 -3.74 -2.96 -3.47
N THR A 235 -2.44 -2.69 -3.36
CA THR A 235 -1.54 -2.97 -4.48
C THR A 235 -0.09 -3.19 -4.06
N ASN A 236 0.65 -3.87 -4.92
CA ASN A 236 2.10 -4.02 -4.91
C ASN A 236 2.63 -3.45 -6.24
N PRO A 237 2.88 -2.14 -6.33
CA PRO A 237 3.22 -1.51 -7.60
C PRO A 237 4.59 -1.97 -8.11
N PRO A 238 4.89 -1.80 -9.41
CA PRO A 238 6.24 -1.85 -9.94
C PRO A 238 7.17 -0.93 -9.15
N TYR A 239 8.42 -1.37 -8.95
CA TYR A 239 9.41 -0.59 -8.19
C TYR A 239 10.41 0.14 -9.10
N SER A 240 10.36 -0.13 -10.41
CA SER A 240 11.10 0.61 -11.41
C SER A 240 10.51 2.01 -11.64
N GLU A 241 11.30 2.83 -12.34
CA GLU A 241 10.88 4.15 -12.84
C GLU A 241 10.24 5.04 -11.77
N ASP A 242 9.18 5.75 -12.13
CA ASP A 242 8.44 6.70 -11.29
C ASP A 242 7.06 6.15 -10.85
N HIS A 243 6.79 4.86 -11.04
CA HIS A 243 5.49 4.24 -10.80
C HIS A 243 4.97 4.48 -9.36
N VAL A 244 5.85 4.35 -8.36
CA VAL A 244 5.49 4.59 -6.95
C VAL A 244 5.21 6.06 -6.68
N GLU A 245 5.93 6.99 -7.30
CA GLU A 245 5.71 8.43 -7.15
C GLU A 245 4.38 8.85 -7.79
N LYS A 246 4.09 8.38 -9.01
CA LYS A 246 2.81 8.58 -9.69
C LYS A 246 1.65 8.03 -8.88
N LEU A 247 1.78 6.80 -8.36
CA LEU A 247 0.76 6.18 -7.50
C LEU A 247 0.47 7.03 -6.27
N ILE A 248 1.49 7.43 -5.52
CA ILE A 248 1.29 8.21 -4.30
C ILE A 248 0.70 9.57 -4.61
N THR A 249 1.15 10.22 -5.69
CA THR A 249 0.59 11.49 -6.17
C THR A 249 -0.91 11.37 -6.44
N TRP A 250 -1.33 10.29 -7.12
CA TRP A 250 -2.74 10.00 -7.36
C TRP A 250 -3.51 9.75 -6.05
N LEU A 251 -2.97 8.93 -5.14
CA LEU A 251 -3.60 8.56 -3.86
C LEU A 251 -3.78 9.74 -2.89
N VAL A 252 -2.90 10.75 -2.92
CA VAL A 252 -3.03 11.95 -2.08
C VAL A 252 -3.77 13.09 -2.76
N GLY A 253 -4.11 12.92 -4.05
CA GLY A 253 -4.87 13.90 -4.83
C GLY A 253 -6.31 14.04 -4.36
N ASN A 254 -6.97 15.12 -4.79
CA ASN A 254 -8.34 15.45 -4.37
C ASN A 254 -9.35 14.32 -4.64
N LYS A 255 -9.19 13.61 -5.77
CA LYS A 255 -10.08 12.52 -6.16
C LYS A 255 -10.05 11.33 -5.20
N MET A 256 -8.89 11.06 -4.61
CA MET A 256 -8.65 9.94 -3.70
C MET A 256 -8.71 10.34 -2.24
N LYS A 257 -9.01 11.61 -1.95
CA LYS A 257 -9.08 12.15 -0.59
C LYS A 257 -10.12 11.36 0.22
N GLY A 258 -9.69 10.83 1.36
CA GLY A 258 -10.55 10.02 2.25
C GLY A 258 -10.62 8.53 1.88
N LYS A 259 -10.07 8.10 0.75
CA LYS A 259 -10.04 6.67 0.39
C LYS A 259 -8.91 5.96 1.15
N PRO A 260 -9.20 4.84 1.83
CA PRO A 260 -8.16 4.05 2.48
C PRO A 260 -7.30 3.34 1.43
N TRP A 261 -6.04 3.11 1.77
CA TRP A 261 -5.14 2.36 0.91
C TRP A 261 -4.13 1.54 1.70
N MET A 262 -3.67 0.46 1.08
CA MET A 262 -2.66 -0.45 1.59
C MET A 262 -1.66 -0.76 0.47
N LEU A 263 -0.44 -0.26 0.60
CA LEU A 263 0.60 -0.40 -0.42
C LEU A 263 1.70 -1.32 0.09
N LEU A 264 2.06 -2.32 -0.69
CA LEU A 264 3.21 -3.16 -0.40
C LEU A 264 4.44 -2.57 -1.08
N LEU A 265 5.30 -1.92 -0.29
CA LEU A 265 6.47 -1.20 -0.82
C LEU A 265 7.76 -1.62 -0.09
N PRO A 266 8.92 -1.51 -0.75
CA PRO A 266 10.22 -1.62 -0.11
C PRO A 266 10.36 -0.69 1.08
N VAL A 267 11.07 -1.17 2.09
CA VAL A 267 11.28 -0.43 3.34
C VAL A 267 11.98 0.91 3.10
N PHE A 268 12.71 1.12 2.00
CA PHE A 268 13.40 2.39 1.77
C PHE A 268 12.49 3.52 1.26
N PHE A 269 11.30 3.24 0.71
CA PHE A 269 10.45 4.25 0.08
C PHE A 269 10.00 5.37 1.03
N HIS A 270 9.77 5.09 2.32
CA HIS A 270 9.44 6.11 3.32
C HIS A 270 10.53 7.19 3.51
N LYS A 271 11.74 6.97 2.98
CA LYS A 271 12.87 7.89 3.06
C LYS A 271 12.98 8.81 1.84
N HIS A 272 12.33 8.48 0.73
CA HIS A 272 12.40 9.28 -0.50
C HIS A 272 11.79 10.66 -0.29
N GLY A 273 12.37 11.69 -0.91
CA GLY A 273 11.93 13.08 -0.80
C GLY A 273 10.46 13.25 -1.20
N TYR A 274 10.08 12.74 -2.37
CA TYR A 274 8.70 12.81 -2.86
C TYR A 274 7.71 12.15 -1.90
N TYR A 275 8.04 10.99 -1.32
CA TYR A 275 7.18 10.31 -0.36
C TYR A 275 6.93 11.21 0.86
N LYS A 276 8.00 11.80 1.41
CA LYS A 276 7.90 12.68 2.58
C LYS A 276 7.04 13.90 2.29
N GLU A 277 7.20 14.48 1.12
CA GLU A 277 6.49 15.69 0.69
C GLU A 277 5.01 15.39 0.43
N LEU A 278 4.70 14.40 -0.40
CA LEU A 278 3.33 14.04 -0.77
C LEU A 278 2.52 13.56 0.43
N THR A 279 3.16 12.89 1.39
CA THR A 279 2.50 12.36 2.59
C THR A 279 2.58 13.29 3.80
N LYS A 280 3.09 14.52 3.69
CA LYS A 280 3.29 15.41 4.85
C LYS A 280 2.01 15.74 5.64
N HIS A 281 0.85 15.70 4.96
CA HIS A 281 -0.46 15.99 5.53
C HIS A 281 -1.22 14.78 6.04
N ILE A 282 -0.73 13.57 5.75
CA ILE A 282 -1.32 12.32 6.20
C ILE A 282 -0.30 11.58 7.08
N LYS A 283 -0.76 10.59 7.86
CA LYS A 283 0.12 9.85 8.76
C LYS A 283 -0.06 8.36 8.56
N PRO A 284 0.46 7.79 7.46
CA PRO A 284 0.42 6.36 7.25
C PRO A 284 1.15 5.63 8.38
N PHE A 285 0.62 4.49 8.80
CA PHE A 285 1.33 3.54 9.66
C PHE A 285 1.86 2.37 8.82
N TYR A 286 2.68 1.54 9.44
CA TYR A 286 3.42 0.50 8.74
C TYR A 286 3.26 -0.85 9.44
N LEU A 287 3.08 -1.91 8.64
CA LEU A 287 3.17 -3.29 9.12
C LEU A 287 4.42 -3.95 8.54
N VAL A 288 5.35 -4.27 9.43
CA VAL A 288 6.70 -4.74 9.13
C VAL A 288 6.76 -6.26 9.36
N PRO A 289 6.85 -7.08 8.30
CA PRO A 289 6.97 -8.52 8.48
C PRO A 289 8.36 -8.87 9.02
N LYS A 290 8.43 -9.78 10.00
CA LYS A 290 9.69 -10.30 10.57
C LYS A 290 10.45 -11.14 9.56
N LYS A 291 9.74 -11.82 8.66
CA LYS A 291 10.31 -12.57 7.53
C LYS A 291 10.06 -11.82 6.24
N ARG A 292 11.06 -11.80 5.36
CA ARG A 292 10.94 -11.19 4.04
C ARG A 292 9.90 -11.93 3.19
N TYR A 293 9.06 -11.19 2.47
CA TYR A 293 8.23 -11.77 1.41
C TYR A 293 9.08 -12.31 0.27
N VAL A 294 8.68 -13.47 -0.23
CA VAL A 294 9.29 -14.15 -1.38
C VAL A 294 8.36 -13.93 -2.57
N TYR A 295 8.80 -13.14 -3.53
CA TYR A 295 8.03 -12.82 -4.73
C TYR A 295 8.43 -13.76 -5.85
N LEU A 296 7.44 -14.36 -6.49
CA LEU A 296 7.66 -15.28 -7.60
C LEU A 296 7.19 -14.60 -8.89
N PRO A 297 8.03 -14.54 -9.94
CA PRO A 297 7.55 -14.15 -11.24
C PRO A 297 6.58 -15.24 -11.75
N PRO A 298 5.52 -14.87 -12.48
CA PRO A 298 4.66 -15.87 -13.10
C PRO A 298 5.44 -16.72 -14.11
N GLU A 299 4.87 -17.87 -14.45
CA GLU A 299 5.45 -18.74 -15.47
C GLU A 299 5.58 -18.01 -16.80
N ASN A 300 6.72 -18.16 -17.47
CA ASN A 300 7.02 -17.57 -18.78
C ASN A 300 7.19 -16.02 -18.80
N PHE A 301 7.25 -15.34 -17.66
CA PHE A 301 7.46 -13.87 -17.66
C PHE A 301 8.93 -13.44 -17.73
N ARG A 302 9.88 -14.36 -17.49
CA ARG A 302 11.32 -14.06 -17.54
C ARG A 302 12.05 -15.04 -18.44
N SER A 303 12.86 -14.51 -19.36
CA SER A 303 13.78 -15.32 -20.15
C SER A 303 14.72 -16.10 -19.21
N LYS A 304 14.88 -17.41 -19.45
CA LYS A 304 15.78 -18.27 -18.66
C LYS A 304 17.22 -17.80 -18.83
N THR A 305 17.72 -16.96 -17.92
CA THR A 305 19.14 -16.62 -17.85
C THR A 305 19.91 -17.73 -17.11
N LYS A 306 21.16 -17.96 -17.53
CA LYS A 306 22.02 -19.07 -17.05
C LYS A 306 22.36 -19.03 -15.54
N SER A 307 22.08 -17.93 -14.84
CA SER A 307 22.25 -17.81 -13.39
C SER A 307 20.88 -17.80 -12.71
N ASP A 308 20.37 -18.99 -12.43
CA ASP A 308 19.05 -19.25 -11.83
C ASP A 308 18.95 -18.82 -10.34
N THR A 309 20.09 -18.51 -9.72
CA THR A 309 20.22 -18.28 -8.28
C THR A 309 19.52 -17.00 -7.77
N HIS A 310 19.09 -16.10 -8.66
CA HIS A 310 18.38 -14.85 -8.32
C HIS A 310 16.87 -14.87 -8.61
N LYS A 311 16.28 -16.03 -8.96
CA LYS A 311 14.89 -16.06 -9.46
C LYS A 311 13.78 -15.86 -8.43
N LYS A 312 14.05 -15.88 -7.11
CA LYS A 312 13.00 -16.09 -6.09
C LYS A 312 12.66 -14.91 -5.17
N SER A 313 13.24 -13.71 -5.32
CA SER A 313 12.79 -12.58 -4.50
C SER A 313 13.21 -11.24 -5.06
N SER A 314 12.34 -10.22 -4.94
CA SER A 314 12.76 -8.81 -4.96
C SER A 314 13.99 -8.64 -4.07
N PRO A 315 15.02 -7.86 -4.47
CA PRO A 315 16.24 -7.65 -3.68
C PRO A 315 16.00 -6.81 -2.43
N PHE A 316 14.79 -6.30 -2.20
CA PHE A 316 14.45 -5.49 -1.03
C PHE A 316 13.52 -6.20 -0.03
N THR A 317 13.59 -5.80 1.24
CA THR A 317 12.56 -6.13 2.23
C THR A 317 11.40 -5.16 2.00
N SER A 318 10.19 -5.69 1.89
CA SER A 318 8.97 -4.91 1.73
C SER A 318 8.13 -4.92 3.01
N MET A 319 7.31 -3.90 3.18
CA MET A 319 6.37 -3.75 4.30
C MET A 319 5.09 -3.09 3.79
N TRP A 320 4.00 -3.23 4.54
CA TRP A 320 2.75 -2.55 4.20
C TRP A 320 2.79 -1.11 4.69
N TYR A 321 2.44 -0.18 3.81
CA TYR A 321 2.20 1.23 4.07
C TYR A 321 0.69 1.41 4.07
N ILE A 322 0.11 1.87 5.17
CA ILE A 322 -1.34 1.85 5.36
C ILE A 322 -1.84 3.23 5.76
N TRP A 323 -2.90 3.68 5.07
CA TRP A 323 -3.65 4.87 5.42
C TRP A 323 -5.14 4.53 5.50
N GLY A 324 -5.77 4.91 6.62
CA GLY A 324 -7.20 4.71 6.84
C GLY A 324 -8.12 5.61 6.03
N GLY A 325 -7.60 6.55 5.22
CA GLY A 325 -8.39 7.58 4.53
C GLY A 325 -8.44 8.89 5.31
N ASP A 326 -8.55 8.82 6.64
CA ASP A 326 -8.44 9.93 7.58
C ASP A 326 -7.76 9.50 8.90
N SER A 327 -7.43 10.46 9.75
CA SER A 327 -6.73 10.20 11.02
C SER A 327 -7.53 9.35 12.01
N ASN A 328 -8.86 9.49 12.07
CA ASN A 328 -9.70 8.74 13.00
C ASN A 328 -9.77 7.27 12.61
N ARG A 329 -10.04 7.00 11.32
CA ARG A 329 -10.05 5.64 10.77
C ARG A 329 -8.66 5.01 10.82
N ASN A 330 -7.59 5.80 10.66
CA ASN A 330 -6.22 5.32 10.84
C ASN A 330 -5.95 4.85 12.27
N GLU A 331 -6.35 5.61 13.29
CA GLU A 331 -6.22 5.20 14.70
C GLU A 331 -7.11 3.99 15.03
N GLU A 332 -8.30 3.90 14.43
CA GLU A 332 -9.17 2.73 14.55
C GLU A 332 -8.49 1.47 14.01
N LEU A 333 -7.91 1.52 12.81
CA LEU A 333 -7.17 0.40 12.23
C LEU A 333 -5.97 0.00 13.09
N ILE A 334 -5.25 0.96 13.67
CA ILE A 334 -4.16 0.70 14.62
C ILE A 334 -4.68 -0.02 15.87
N LYS A 335 -5.83 0.38 16.43
CA LYS A 335 -6.45 -0.30 17.59
C LYS A 335 -6.87 -1.73 17.24
N VAL A 336 -7.48 -1.93 16.08
CA VAL A 336 -7.85 -3.25 15.56
C VAL A 336 -6.59 -4.11 15.45
N TRP A 337 -5.51 -3.58 14.88
CA TRP A 337 -4.24 -4.28 14.78
C TRP A 337 -3.69 -4.68 16.15
N ASN A 338 -3.67 -3.78 17.13
CA ASN A 338 -3.16 -4.10 18.47
C ASN A 338 -3.96 -5.21 19.16
N ARG A 339 -5.24 -5.37 18.82
CA ARG A 339 -6.11 -6.42 19.37
C ARG A 339 -5.97 -7.75 18.64
N LEU A 340 -5.95 -7.73 17.31
CA LEU A 340 -6.02 -8.93 16.49
C LEU A 340 -4.65 -9.37 15.98
N GLY A 341 -3.86 -8.42 15.48
CA GLY A 341 -2.51 -8.63 14.97
C GLY A 341 -2.39 -9.77 13.95
N THR A 342 -1.16 -10.05 13.56
CA THR A 342 -0.82 -11.32 12.91
C THR A 342 0.56 -11.71 13.39
N GLU A 343 0.75 -13.00 13.68
CA GLU A 343 2.06 -13.50 14.11
C GLU A 343 3.12 -13.17 13.05
N GLY A 344 4.32 -12.79 13.50
CA GLY A 344 5.41 -12.49 12.59
C GLY A 344 5.32 -11.11 11.94
N VAL A 345 4.42 -10.22 12.38
CA VAL A 345 4.29 -8.86 11.86
C VAL A 345 4.28 -7.84 12.99
N GLU A 346 5.09 -6.80 12.87
CA GLU A 346 5.21 -5.71 13.84
C GLU A 346 4.59 -4.43 13.28
N ILE A 347 4.03 -3.60 14.16
CA ILE A 347 3.46 -2.30 13.80
C ILE A 347 4.42 -1.15 14.12
N ALA A 348 4.58 -0.24 13.17
CA ALA A 348 5.18 1.06 13.40
C ALA A 348 4.16 2.16 13.09
N ARG A 349 3.79 2.96 14.10
CA ARG A 349 2.82 4.07 13.94
C ARG A 349 3.36 5.26 13.14
N SER A 350 4.67 5.30 12.91
CA SER A 350 5.34 6.41 12.25
C SER A 350 6.71 6.01 11.70
N ARG A 351 7.31 6.91 10.91
CA ARG A 351 8.70 6.78 10.42
C ARG A 351 9.72 6.68 11.56
N SER A 352 9.48 7.36 12.68
CA SER A 352 10.35 7.20 13.86
C SER A 352 10.18 5.81 14.48
N GLY A 353 8.96 5.30 14.55
CA GLY A 353 8.69 3.94 15.03
C GLY A 353 9.38 2.85 14.22
N LEU A 354 9.55 3.03 12.90
CA LEU A 354 10.33 2.12 12.06
C LEU A 354 11.81 2.03 12.50
N ARG A 355 12.40 3.15 12.98
CA ARG A 355 13.78 3.17 13.49
C ARG A 355 13.88 2.40 14.79
N ASP A 356 12.85 2.46 15.63
CA ASP A 356 12.82 1.79 16.93
C ASP A 356 12.66 0.28 16.78
N LEU A 357 11.83 -0.19 15.84
CA LEU A 357 11.73 -1.64 15.53
C LEU A 357 13.09 -2.21 15.11
N ARG A 358 13.85 -1.48 14.28
CA ARG A 358 15.20 -1.91 13.85
C ARG A 358 16.19 -2.05 15.02
N ARG A 359 15.98 -1.31 16.13
CA ARG A 359 16.86 -1.36 17.30
C ARG A 359 16.54 -2.53 18.23
N LYS A 360 15.28 -2.99 18.26
CA LYS A 360 14.84 -4.10 19.13
C LYS A 360 15.28 -5.50 18.65
N GLY A 361 15.57 -5.64 17.35
CA GLY A 361 15.96 -6.92 16.74
C GLY A 361 17.48 -7.17 16.66
N LYS A 362 18.29 -6.36 17.34
CA LYS A 362 19.72 -6.59 17.56
C LYS A 362 19.91 -6.87 19.05
#